data_AF-A0A7X9GL25-F1
#
_entry.id   AF-A0A7X9GL25-F1
#
_cell.length_a   1.000
_cell.length_b   1.000
_cell.length_c   1.000
_cell.angle_alpha   90.00
_cell.angle_beta   90.00
_cell.angle_gamma   90.00
#
_symmetry.space_group_name_H-M   'P 1'
#
loop_
_entity.id
_entity.type
_entity.pdbx_description
1 polymer ?
#
loop_
_entity_poly.entity_id
_entity_poly.type
_entity_poly.pdbx_seq_one_letter_code
_entity_poly.pdbx_strand_id
1 'polypeptide(L)'
;MITAKSYFFGAGGMDYGLIDAGINILQSYEIDETCCNTLRENFSHEICQKDITQITVLDQPRADMIVGTFPCNKYSPIASISGTRTGDDLFLHFFRHIALENLRGRLK
;
A
#
# COMPACT_ATOMS: atom_id res chain seq x y z
N MET A 1 -4.02 0.09 -20.34
CA MET A 1 -4.81 -0.13 -19.12
C MET A 1 -4.05 0.52 -17.97
N ILE A 2 -4.69 1.34 -17.14
CA ILE A 2 -4.02 2.01 -16.03
C ILE A 2 -3.61 0.95 -15.00
N THR A 3 -2.36 1.00 -14.55
CA THR A 3 -1.80 0.08 -13.58
C THR A 3 -1.60 0.72 -12.21
N ALA A 4 -1.75 -0.06 -11.14
CA ALA A 4 -1.58 0.43 -9.77
C ALA A 4 -0.76 -0.51 -8.88
N LYS A 5 -0.10 0.08 -7.87
CA LYS A 5 0.41 -0.61 -6.68
C LYS A 5 -0.35 -0.13 -5.45
N SER A 6 -0.77 -1.05 -4.59
CA SER A 6 -1.54 -0.76 -3.39
C SER A 6 -0.74 -1.06 -2.12
N TYR A 7 -0.81 -0.17 -1.12
CA TYR A 7 -0.07 -0.29 0.14
C TYR A 7 -1.01 -0.20 1.35
N PHE A 8 -0.75 -0.99 2.38
CA PHE A 8 -1.56 -1.07 3.62
C PHE A 8 -3.01 -1.49 3.33
N PHE A 9 -3.13 -2.50 2.49
CA PHE A 9 -4.37 -2.79 1.80
C PHE A 9 -5.45 -3.43 2.70
N GLY A 10 -5.07 -4.00 3.85
CA GLY A 10 -5.99 -4.60 4.81
C GLY A 10 -6.85 -5.70 4.18
N ALA A 11 -8.15 -5.70 4.51
CA ALA A 11 -9.10 -6.73 4.03
C ALA A 11 -9.54 -6.55 2.58
N GLY A 12 -9.24 -5.42 1.96
CA GLY A 12 -9.23 -5.33 0.53
C GLY A 12 -10.19 -4.35 -0.16
N GLY A 13 -10.78 -3.42 0.61
CA GLY A 13 -11.83 -2.53 0.08
C GLY A 13 -11.37 -1.56 -1.00
N MET A 14 -10.15 -1.01 -0.89
CA MET A 14 -9.64 -0.03 -1.86
C MET A 14 -9.42 -0.66 -3.24
N ASP A 15 -8.64 -1.74 -3.32
CA ASP A 15 -8.38 -2.45 -4.56
C ASP A 15 -9.63 -2.99 -5.21
N TYR A 16 -10.62 -3.48 -4.44
CA TYR A 16 -11.90 -3.88 -5.03
C TYR A 16 -12.52 -2.74 -5.83
N GLY A 17 -12.60 -1.54 -5.24
CA GLY A 17 -13.12 -0.36 -5.94
C GLY A 17 -12.28 0.07 -7.13
N LEU A 18 -10.95 -0.05 -7.05
CA LEU A 18 -10.06 0.26 -8.17
C LEU A 18 -10.21 -0.74 -9.33
N ILE A 19 -10.30 -2.04 -9.01
CA ILE A 19 -10.53 -3.10 -10.00
C ILE A 19 -11.90 -2.92 -10.68
N ASP A 20 -12.95 -2.63 -9.90
CA ASP A 20 -14.29 -2.33 -10.41
C ASP A 20 -14.29 -1.10 -11.34
N ALA A 21 -13.45 -0.11 -11.04
CA ALA A 21 -13.23 1.06 -11.90
C ALA A 21 -12.34 0.78 -13.13
N GLY A 22 -11.91 -0.47 -13.36
CA GLY A 22 -11.10 -0.88 -14.52
C GLY A 22 -9.59 -0.66 -14.40
N ILE A 23 -9.08 -0.45 -13.18
CA ILE A 23 -7.64 -0.32 -12.91
C ILE A 23 -7.04 -1.71 -12.66
N ASN A 24 -5.91 -1.99 -13.31
CA ASN A 24 -5.18 -3.23 -13.13
C ASN A 24 -4.17 -3.12 -11.98
N ILE A 25 -4.38 -3.86 -10.92
CA ILE A 25 -3.47 -3.86 -9.78
C ILE A 25 -2.38 -4.89 -10.02
N LEU A 26 -1.12 -4.45 -9.96
CA LEU A 26 0.03 -5.31 -10.17
C LEU A 26 0.41 -6.02 -8.87
N GLN A 27 0.48 -5.25 -7.77
CA GLN A 27 0.94 -5.70 -6.47
C GLN A 27 0.20 -4.98 -5.36
N SER A 28 -0.09 -5.73 -4.29
CA SER A 28 -0.67 -5.19 -3.06
C SER A 28 0.15 -5.61 -1.85
N TYR A 29 0.50 -4.64 -0.99
CA TYR A 29 1.35 -4.83 0.17
C TYR A 29 0.55 -4.77 1.46
N GLU A 30 0.67 -5.82 2.26
CA GLU A 30 0.04 -5.96 3.56
C GLU A 30 0.97 -6.75 4.48
N ILE A 31 1.01 -6.45 5.78
CA ILE A 31 1.86 -7.14 6.75
C ILE A 31 1.06 -8.20 7.53
N ASP A 32 -0.22 -7.95 7.75
CA ASP A 32 -1.10 -8.84 8.51
C ASP A 32 -1.44 -10.11 7.70
N GLU A 33 -1.13 -11.27 8.28
CA GLU A 33 -1.34 -12.58 7.64
C GLU A 33 -2.82 -12.88 7.39
N THR A 34 -3.70 -12.49 8.31
CA THR A 34 -5.14 -12.75 8.19
C THR A 34 -5.71 -11.96 7.02
N CYS A 35 -5.32 -10.69 6.90
CA CYS A 35 -5.63 -9.86 5.75
C CYS A 35 -5.06 -10.48 4.48
N CYS A 36 -3.76 -10.83 4.44
CA CYS A 36 -3.15 -11.44 3.25
C CYS A 36 -3.86 -12.71 2.77
N ASN A 37 -4.31 -13.58 3.68
CA ASN A 37 -5.07 -14.77 3.32
C ASN A 37 -6.43 -14.40 2.71
N THR A 38 -7.15 -13.47 3.33
CA THR A 38 -8.39 -12.91 2.77
C THR A 38 -8.16 -12.38 1.36
N LEU A 39 -7.06 -11.66 1.13
CA LEU A 39 -6.74 -11.10 -0.18
C LEU A 39 -6.47 -12.17 -1.23
N ARG A 40 -5.67 -13.20 -0.88
CA ARG A 40 -5.34 -14.31 -1.81
C ARG A 40 -6.57 -15.13 -2.21
N GLU A 41 -7.57 -15.20 -1.35
CA GLU A 41 -8.84 -15.89 -1.66
C GLU A 41 -9.74 -15.09 -2.62
N ASN A 42 -9.62 -13.76 -2.62
CA ASN A 42 -10.56 -12.87 -3.31
C ASN A 42 -9.97 -12.14 -4.53
N PHE A 43 -8.65 -12.08 -4.66
CA PHE A 43 -7.96 -11.34 -5.72
C PHE A 43 -6.92 -12.20 -6.44
N SER A 44 -6.71 -11.93 -7.73
CA SER A 44 -5.77 -12.68 -8.59
C SER A 44 -4.42 -11.97 -8.80
N HIS A 45 -4.26 -10.73 -8.33
CA HIS A 45 -3.00 -10.00 -8.43
C HIS A 45 -2.02 -10.44 -7.33
N GLU A 46 -0.77 -10.00 -7.42
CA GLU A 46 0.27 -10.42 -6.48
C GLU A 46 0.05 -9.80 -5.08
N ILE A 47 -0.09 -10.65 -4.06
CA ILE A 47 -0.19 -10.23 -2.65
C ILE A 47 1.17 -10.37 -1.98
N CYS A 48 1.81 -9.23 -1.72
CA CYS A 48 3.10 -9.12 -1.09
C CYS A 48 2.95 -8.99 0.45
N GLN A 49 2.99 -10.12 1.16
CA GLN A 49 2.96 -10.14 2.63
C GLN A 49 4.30 -9.69 3.22
N LYS A 50 4.52 -8.38 3.34
CA LYS A 50 5.81 -7.80 3.75
C LYS A 50 5.62 -6.47 4.47
N ASP A 51 6.51 -6.22 5.44
CA ASP A 51 6.68 -4.90 6.01
C ASP A 51 7.33 -3.96 4.97
N ILE A 52 6.61 -2.91 4.56
CA ILE A 52 7.09 -1.95 3.59
C ILE A 52 8.38 -1.25 4.04
N THR A 53 8.66 -1.15 5.34
CA THR A 53 9.90 -0.52 5.84
C THR A 53 11.15 -1.25 5.31
N GLN A 54 11.03 -2.55 5.04
CA GLN A 54 12.08 -3.45 4.58
C GLN A 54 12.13 -3.63 3.06
N ILE A 55 11.27 -2.95 2.30
CA ILE A 55 11.16 -3.14 0.85
C ILE A 55 11.91 -2.04 0.10
N THR A 56 12.77 -2.46 -0.83
CA THR A 56 13.41 -1.59 -1.83
C THR A 56 12.39 -1.18 -2.90
N VAL A 57 12.30 0.12 -3.17
CA VAL A 57 11.29 0.66 -4.11
C VAL A 57 11.60 0.27 -5.55
N LEU A 58 12.89 0.27 -5.92
CA LEU A 58 13.33 0.13 -7.31
C LEU A 58 13.18 -1.31 -7.86
N ASP A 59 13.07 -2.31 -6.99
CA ASP A 59 12.89 -3.72 -7.37
C ASP A 59 11.43 -4.05 -7.73
N GLN A 60 10.51 -3.11 -7.52
CA GLN A 60 9.10 -3.30 -7.79
C GLN A 60 8.77 -2.94 -9.26
N PRO A 61 7.78 -3.62 -9.87
CA PRO A 61 7.22 -3.20 -11.15
C PRO A 61 6.80 -1.74 -11.12
N ARG A 62 6.91 -1.09 -12.28
CA ARG A 62 6.40 0.26 -12.49
C ARG A 62 4.88 0.19 -12.59
N ALA A 63 4.21 1.17 -11.98
CA ALA A 63 2.78 1.38 -12.12
C ALA A 63 2.49 2.85 -12.44
N ASP A 64 1.33 3.11 -13.04
CA ASP A 64 0.86 4.46 -13.33
C ASP A 64 0.37 5.16 -12.05
N MET A 65 -0.08 4.38 -11.07
CA MET A 65 -0.60 4.86 -9.79
C MET A 65 0.02 4.12 -8.60
N ILE A 66 0.21 4.87 -7.51
CA ILE A 66 0.46 4.33 -6.18
C ILE A 66 -0.68 4.78 -5.28
N VAL A 67 -1.33 3.84 -4.61
CA VAL A 67 -2.39 4.09 -3.62
C VAL A 67 -1.97 3.54 -2.26
N GLY A 68 -2.34 4.20 -1.17
CA GLY A 68 -2.02 3.73 0.16
C GLY A 68 -3.01 4.17 1.22
N THR A 69 -3.39 3.23 2.08
CA THR A 69 -4.31 3.42 3.21
C THR A 69 -3.57 3.23 4.53
N PHE A 70 -2.49 4.00 4.71
CA PHE A 70 -1.59 3.87 5.87
C PHE A 70 -2.34 3.98 7.21
N PRO A 71 -1.86 3.31 8.28
CA PRO A 71 -2.57 3.27 9.56
C PRO A 71 -2.86 4.67 10.12
N CYS A 72 -4.12 4.91 10.48
CA CYS A 72 -4.57 6.21 10.97
C CYS A 72 -4.17 6.47 12.43
N ASN A 73 -3.70 5.45 13.18
CA ASN A 73 -3.43 5.54 14.63
C ASN A 73 -2.53 6.72 15.00
N LYS A 74 -1.52 7.05 14.18
CA LYS A 74 -0.66 8.22 14.42
C LYS A 74 -1.42 9.55 14.31
N TYR A 75 -2.34 9.65 13.35
CA TYR A 75 -2.97 10.90 12.93
C TYR A 75 -4.39 11.10 13.48
N SER A 76 -4.99 10.05 14.03
CA SER A 76 -6.37 10.04 14.47
C SER A 76 -6.59 10.83 15.78
N PRO A 77 -7.65 11.64 15.89
CA PRO A 77 -8.03 12.30 17.14
C PRO A 77 -8.33 11.30 18.26
N ILE A 78 -9.02 10.19 17.97
CA ILE A 78 -9.37 9.21 19.01
C ILE A 78 -8.11 8.59 19.64
N ALA A 79 -7.11 8.26 18.81
CA ALA A 79 -5.83 7.74 19.29
C ALA A 79 -5.05 8.76 20.15
N SER A 80 -5.25 10.05 19.90
CA SER A 80 -4.71 11.11 20.76
C SER A 80 -5.38 11.13 22.12
N ILE A 81 -6.70 10.98 22.16
CA ILE A 81 -7.50 11.01 23.38
C ILE A 81 -7.24 9.76 24.23
N SER A 82 -7.13 8.59 23.60
CA SER A 82 -6.86 7.32 24.28
C SER A 82 -5.40 7.09 24.65
N GLY A 83 -4.47 7.95 24.19
CA GLY A 83 -3.03 7.76 24.41
C GLY A 83 -2.45 6.55 23.65
N THR A 84 -3.06 6.17 22.53
CA THR A 84 -2.68 4.96 21.75
C THR A 84 -2.14 5.30 20.36
N ARG A 85 -1.50 6.46 20.18
CA ARG A 85 -0.83 6.81 18.92
C ARG A 85 0.37 5.88 18.67
N THR A 86 0.36 5.20 17.53
CA THR A 86 1.42 4.30 17.07
C THR A 86 1.63 4.45 15.55
N GLY A 87 2.73 3.91 15.01
CA GLY A 87 3.00 3.93 13.56
C GLY A 87 3.59 5.25 13.06
N ASP A 88 4.52 5.83 13.83
CA ASP A 88 5.04 7.19 13.67
C ASP A 88 5.65 7.48 12.28
N ASP A 89 6.21 6.48 11.61
CA ASP A 89 6.99 6.63 10.39
C ASP A 89 6.38 5.92 9.16
N LEU A 90 5.26 5.21 9.31
CA LEU A 90 4.67 4.42 8.21
C LEU A 90 4.25 5.29 7.02
N PHE A 91 3.73 6.50 7.29
CA PHE A 91 3.48 7.48 6.23
C PHE A 91 4.78 7.91 5.52
N LEU A 92 5.89 8.07 6.25
CA LEU A 92 7.17 8.44 5.64
C LEU A 92 7.74 7.30 4.79
N HIS A 93 7.58 6.04 5.22
CA HIS A 93 7.92 4.88 4.39
C HIS A 93 7.03 4.80 3.15
N PHE A 94 5.74 5.09 3.26
CA PHE A 94 4.87 5.19 2.09
C PHE A 94 5.31 6.31 1.13
N PHE A 95 5.59 7.49 1.68
CA PHE A 95 6.08 8.64 0.92
C PHE A 95 7.41 8.35 0.22
N ARG A 96 8.32 7.60 0.86
CA ARG A 96 9.56 7.10 0.25
C ARG A 96 9.28 6.32 -1.03
N HIS A 97 8.25 5.47 -1.06
CA HIS A 97 7.86 4.72 -2.26
C HIS A 97 7.37 5.64 -3.37
N ILE A 98 6.53 6.61 -3.05
CA ILE A 98 6.05 7.61 -4.02
C ILE A 98 7.21 8.44 -4.58
N ALA A 99 8.09 8.94 -3.72
CA ALA A 99 9.19 9.82 -4.11
C ALA A 99 10.19 9.11 -5.04
N LEU A 100 10.60 7.88 -4.68
CA LEU A 100 11.57 7.12 -5.47
C LEU A 100 10.97 6.60 -6.78
N GLU A 101 9.70 6.20 -6.81
CA GLU A 101 9.01 5.83 -8.07
C GLU A 101 8.96 7.02 -9.04
N ASN A 102 8.65 8.22 -8.55
CA ASN A 102 8.64 9.44 -9.36
C ASN A 102 10.01 9.80 -9.91
N LEU A 103 11.08 9.66 -9.11
CA LEU A 103 12.46 9.91 -9.58
C LEU A 103 12.90 8.90 -10.64
N ARG A 104 12.50 7.63 -10.51
CA ARG A 104 12.76 6.59 -11.54
C ARG A 104 12.17 6.97 -12.91
N GLY A 105 11.08 7.74 -12.93
CA GLY A 105 10.49 8.28 -14.15
C GLY A 105 11.25 9.46 -14.77
N ARG A 106 12.07 10.19 -13.99
CA ARG A 106 12.80 11.40 -14.42
C ARG A 106 14.24 11.14 -14.87
N LEU A 107 14.80 9.98 -14.53
CA LEU A 107 16.17 9.57 -14.90
C LEU A 107 16.23 8.81 -16.24
N LYS A 108 15.13 8.78 -16.98
CA LYS A 108 15.05 8.31 -18.37
C LYS A 108 14.98 9.51 -19.30
#